data_AF-F0V1P3-F1
#
_entry.id   AF-F0V1P3-F1
#
_cell.length_a   1.000
_cell.length_b   1.000
_cell.length_c   1.000
_cell.angle_alpha   90.00
_cell.angle_beta   90.00
_cell.angle_gamma   90.00
#
_symmetry.space_group_name_H-M   'P 1'
#
loop_
_entity.id
_entity.type
_entity.pdbx_description
1 polymer ?
#
loop_
_entity_poly.entity_id
_entity_poly.type
_entity_poly.pdbx_seq_one_letter_code
_entity_poly.pdbx_strand_id
1 'polypeptide(L)'
;MKGGILIDRDNSWFGPRSIPFSNYKSENSEQEDQKLSEIWKNLKKGFLSLNKSELSELSDWFQNLEDSEKCEIIDLLVECEEFKRVTSLTGSGGGLIKDHFRINLSKLNDLAYRNWEKKIPKFSDFFGRNSVLFISKLNGFESKFGKLLDIWIEKEVNRELKNLDPREINKVNGIQIIKTLFSGKKYWGEGCESYKNDENERQIFSECITQSKKTFREYPSFEGENYLTPEIIDVIKGGYIGEEGEVYSPSKYVIMLGEQYPEEFYGAWKRAEGDTKEILYRGFEDNGSWKGVIDIGCSNVRSFDWFSSFLQIVTKHPIEKIGCWEFYNLLFTKDNVPEKRFCLFKLPETKSFIKEINFLDLIKFSTWKKGNSFWARCSTYEI
;
A
#
# COMPACT_ATOMS: atom_id res chain seq x y z
N MET A 1 -20.50 -30.04 5.03
CA MET A 1 -19.94 -30.57 3.76
C MET A 1 -18.47 -30.17 3.69
N LYS A 2 -17.61 -31.18 3.49
CA LYS A 2 -16.18 -31.04 3.16
C LYS A 2 -16.12 -30.87 1.65
N GLY A 3 -15.61 -29.74 1.17
CA GLY A 3 -15.53 -29.45 -0.26
C GLY A 3 -14.62 -28.27 -0.47
N GLY A 4 -13.32 -28.49 -0.30
CA GLY A 4 -12.32 -27.60 -0.89
C GLY A 4 -12.47 -27.71 -2.39
N ILE A 5 -12.79 -26.61 -3.04
CA ILE A 5 -12.71 -26.48 -4.50
C ILE A 5 -11.22 -26.32 -4.81
N LEU A 6 -10.71 -27.19 -5.70
CA LEU A 6 -9.35 -27.12 -6.21
C LEU A 6 -9.08 -25.72 -6.77
N ILE A 7 -8.02 -25.07 -6.29
CA ILE A 7 -7.43 -23.90 -6.94
C ILE A 7 -6.04 -24.36 -7.36
N ASP A 8 -5.89 -24.48 -8.68
CA ASP A 8 -4.75 -24.96 -9.45
C ASP A 8 -4.41 -26.46 -9.48
N ARG A 9 -4.28 -26.94 -10.73
CA ARG A 9 -4.07 -28.34 -11.13
C ARG A 9 -2.69 -28.91 -10.77
N ASP A 10 -1.81 -28.13 -10.15
CA ASP A 10 -0.39 -28.49 -9.96
C ASP A 10 0.04 -28.72 -8.51
N ASN A 11 -0.84 -28.51 -7.51
CA ASN A 11 -0.45 -28.67 -6.10
C ASN A 11 -1.37 -29.64 -5.34
N SER A 12 -0.80 -30.79 -4.95
CA SER A 12 -1.49 -31.89 -4.25
C SER A 12 -1.42 -31.82 -2.70
N TRP A 13 -1.01 -30.69 -2.11
CA TRP A 13 -0.50 -30.67 -0.73
C TRP A 13 -1.40 -30.13 0.39
N PHE A 14 -2.62 -29.66 0.11
CA PHE A 14 -3.43 -29.01 1.16
C PHE A 14 -4.83 -29.64 1.33
N GLY A 15 -4.92 -30.58 2.28
CA GLY A 15 -6.16 -30.89 2.98
C GLY A 15 -6.53 -29.80 4.01
N PRO A 16 -7.72 -29.86 4.63
CA PRO A 16 -8.17 -28.85 5.59
C PRO A 16 -7.25 -28.83 6.82
N ARG A 17 -6.38 -27.81 6.91
CA ARG A 17 -5.61 -27.52 8.13
C ARG A 17 -6.27 -26.38 8.88
N SER A 18 -6.32 -26.49 10.20
CA SER A 18 -6.51 -25.33 11.07
C SER A 18 -5.32 -24.39 10.88
N ILE A 19 -5.58 -23.14 10.50
CA ILE A 19 -4.54 -22.13 10.34
C ILE A 19 -3.94 -21.86 11.73
N PRO A 20 -2.62 -21.93 11.95
CA PRO A 20 -2.03 -21.46 13.20
C PRO A 20 -2.53 -20.05 13.51
N PHE A 21 -2.90 -19.77 14.76
CA PHE A 21 -3.56 -18.52 15.20
C PHE A 21 -5.06 -18.36 14.85
N SER A 22 -5.72 -19.34 14.21
CA SER A 22 -7.18 -19.29 13.97
C SER A 22 -8.05 -19.49 15.21
N ASN A 23 -7.46 -19.90 16.34
CA ASN A 23 -8.20 -20.11 17.59
C ASN A 23 -8.63 -18.80 18.25
N TYR A 24 -8.06 -17.67 17.82
CA TYR A 24 -8.76 -16.40 17.93
C TYR A 24 -9.76 -16.36 16.77
N LYS A 25 -11.00 -16.81 17.04
CA LYS A 25 -12.13 -16.20 16.35
C LYS A 25 -11.99 -14.71 16.62
N SER A 26 -11.43 -13.96 15.67
CA SER A 26 -11.55 -12.53 15.74
C SER A 26 -13.04 -12.27 15.67
N GLU A 27 -13.63 -11.90 16.80
CA GLU A 27 -14.96 -11.27 16.86
C GLU A 27 -14.99 -9.93 16.10
N ASN A 28 -13.93 -9.60 15.35
CA ASN A 28 -13.90 -8.59 14.30
C ASN A 28 -14.74 -9.04 13.09
N SER A 29 -16.02 -9.32 13.33
CA SER A 29 -17.03 -9.69 12.34
C SER A 29 -17.74 -8.46 11.74
N GLU A 30 -17.29 -7.26 12.08
CA GLU A 30 -17.80 -6.00 11.57
C GLU A 30 -16.65 -5.18 10.95
N GLN A 31 -16.86 -4.70 9.73
CA GLN A 31 -16.02 -3.70 9.07
C GLN A 31 -16.23 -2.32 9.73
N GLU A 32 -16.16 -2.26 11.06
CA GLU A 32 -15.90 -0.99 11.71
C GLU A 32 -14.51 -0.51 11.30
N ASP A 33 -14.33 0.80 11.18
CA ASP A 33 -13.03 1.42 10.94
C ASP A 33 -12.08 1.07 12.10
N GLN A 34 -11.43 -0.09 11.99
CA GLN A 34 -10.49 -0.55 13.01
C GLN A 34 -9.45 0.54 13.21
N LYS A 35 -9.42 1.07 14.43
CA LYS A 35 -8.46 2.10 14.81
C LYS A 35 -7.07 1.49 14.74
N LEU A 36 -6.08 2.24 14.26
CA LEU A 36 -4.67 1.82 14.33
C LEU A 36 -4.30 1.41 15.74
N SER A 37 -4.80 2.14 16.74
CA SER A 37 -4.58 1.80 18.15
C SER A 37 -5.08 0.40 18.54
N GLU A 38 -6.17 -0.09 17.96
CA GLU A 38 -6.70 -1.44 18.19
C GLU A 38 -5.86 -2.49 17.47
N ILE A 39 -5.45 -2.21 16.23
CA ILE A 39 -4.53 -3.07 15.47
C ILE A 39 -3.24 -3.27 16.26
N TRP A 40 -2.65 -2.19 16.78
CA TRP A 40 -1.45 -2.25 17.61
C TRP A 40 -1.67 -3.04 18.91
N LYS A 41 -2.81 -2.85 19.59
CA LYS A 41 -3.14 -3.64 20.78
C LYS A 41 -3.24 -5.14 20.47
N ASN A 42 -3.85 -5.50 19.34
CA ASN A 42 -3.98 -6.89 18.91
C ASN A 42 -2.63 -7.49 18.54
N LEU A 43 -1.79 -6.76 17.81
CA LEU A 43 -0.41 -7.17 17.51
C LEU A 43 0.40 -7.39 18.79
N LYS A 44 0.33 -6.46 19.75
CA LYS A 44 1.00 -6.59 21.05
C LYS A 44 0.57 -7.86 21.79
N LYS A 45 -0.74 -8.11 21.88
CA LYS A 45 -1.28 -9.33 22.50
C LYS A 45 -0.78 -10.58 21.79
N GLY A 46 -0.78 -10.57 20.45
CA GLY A 46 -0.24 -11.66 19.64
C GLY A 46 1.22 -11.94 19.96
N PHE A 47 2.08 -10.92 19.98
CA PHE A 47 3.50 -11.08 20.27
C PHE A 47 3.77 -11.55 21.72
N LEU A 48 3.00 -11.07 22.70
CA LEU A 48 3.11 -11.52 24.10
C LEU A 48 2.63 -12.97 24.30
N SER A 49 1.78 -13.49 23.42
CA SER A 49 1.31 -14.88 23.48
C SER A 49 2.35 -15.89 22.98
N LEU A 50 3.40 -15.42 22.30
CA LEU A 50 4.46 -16.27 21.75
C LEU A 50 5.58 -16.48 22.78
N ASN A 51 6.08 -17.71 22.90
CA ASN A 51 7.18 -18.03 23.80
C ASN A 51 8.50 -17.45 23.26
N LYS A 52 9.17 -16.63 24.07
CA LYS A 52 10.43 -15.97 23.67
C LYS A 52 11.56 -16.96 23.35
N SER A 53 11.67 -18.07 24.09
CA SER A 53 12.71 -19.10 23.85
C SER A 53 12.48 -19.78 22.51
N GLU A 54 11.25 -20.20 22.24
CA GLU A 54 10.87 -20.83 20.97
C GLU A 54 11.11 -19.90 19.78
N LEU A 55 10.79 -18.60 19.92
CA LEU A 55 11.09 -17.61 18.88
C LEU A 55 12.59 -17.40 18.66
N SER A 56 13.40 -17.48 19.71
CA SER A 56 14.86 -17.41 19.60
C SER A 56 15.39 -18.64 18.87
N GLU A 57 14.99 -19.83 19.29
CA GLU A 57 15.35 -21.10 18.67
C GLU A 57 14.93 -21.17 17.19
N LEU A 58 13.73 -20.69 16.86
CA LEU A 58 13.25 -20.60 15.48
C LEU A 58 14.08 -19.61 14.64
N SER A 59 14.50 -18.50 15.23
CA SER A 59 15.38 -17.53 14.55
C SER A 59 16.74 -18.15 14.28
N ASP A 60 17.34 -18.79 15.28
CA ASP A 60 18.65 -19.43 15.19
C ASP A 60 18.63 -20.61 14.20
N TRP A 61 17.58 -21.43 14.26
CA TRP A 61 17.33 -22.50 13.29
C TRP A 61 17.34 -21.95 11.87
N PHE A 62 16.50 -20.94 11.58
CA PHE A 62 16.44 -20.35 10.24
C PHE A 62 17.78 -19.73 9.83
N GLN A 63 18.49 -19.04 10.74
CA GLN A 63 19.79 -18.44 10.40
C GLN A 63 20.86 -19.48 10.06
N ASN A 64 20.81 -20.67 10.68
CA ASN A 64 21.79 -21.73 10.49
C ASN A 64 21.53 -22.66 9.30
N LEU A 65 20.33 -22.62 8.70
CA LEU A 65 20.03 -23.35 7.46
C LEU A 65 21.00 -22.99 6.33
N GLU A 66 21.27 -23.96 5.46
CA GLU A 66 21.98 -23.71 4.21
C GLU A 66 21.16 -22.80 3.28
N ASP A 67 21.83 -22.15 2.32
CA ASP A 67 21.16 -21.19 1.44
C ASP A 67 20.11 -21.86 0.54
N SER A 68 20.35 -23.11 0.13
CA SER A 68 19.41 -23.95 -0.61
C SER A 68 18.14 -24.23 0.20
N GLU A 69 18.28 -24.64 1.46
CA GLU A 69 17.14 -24.92 2.36
C GLU A 69 16.33 -23.66 2.65
N LYS A 70 17.02 -22.50 2.81
CA LYS A 70 16.34 -21.20 2.94
C LYS A 70 15.56 -20.87 1.67
N CYS A 71 16.13 -21.11 0.50
CA CYS A 71 15.42 -20.91 -0.77
C CYS A 71 14.18 -21.78 -0.86
N GLU A 72 14.25 -23.08 -0.52
CA GLU A 72 13.07 -23.96 -0.55
C GLU A 72 11.92 -23.44 0.32
N ILE A 73 12.23 -22.91 1.50
CA ILE A 73 11.21 -22.30 2.38
C ILE A 73 10.66 -21.02 1.77
N ILE A 74 11.53 -20.17 1.21
CA ILE A 74 11.15 -18.89 0.61
C ILE A 74 10.29 -19.10 -0.63
N ASP A 75 10.60 -20.10 -1.46
CA ASP A 75 9.88 -20.49 -2.69
C ASP A 75 8.41 -20.85 -2.43
N LEU A 76 8.06 -21.26 -1.20
CA LEU A 76 6.66 -21.46 -0.79
C LEU A 76 5.84 -20.16 -0.80
N LEU A 77 6.51 -19.01 -0.71
CA LEU A 77 5.91 -17.68 -0.60
C LEU A 77 6.21 -16.82 -1.83
N VAL A 78 7.44 -16.88 -2.32
CA VAL A 78 7.99 -16.07 -3.42
C VAL A 78 9.19 -16.77 -4.04
N GLU A 79 9.38 -16.64 -5.35
CA GLU A 79 10.57 -17.17 -6.02
C GLU A 79 11.87 -16.67 -5.34
N CYS A 80 12.79 -17.57 -5.00
CA CYS A 80 13.96 -17.27 -4.18
C CYS A 80 14.89 -16.25 -4.86
N GLU A 81 15.05 -16.34 -6.18
CA GLU A 81 15.85 -15.38 -6.94
C GLU A 81 15.26 -13.98 -6.88
N GLU A 82 13.93 -13.86 -6.96
CA GLU A 82 13.24 -12.59 -6.79
C GLU A 82 13.42 -12.06 -5.36
N PHE A 83 13.31 -12.93 -4.35
CA PHE A 83 13.59 -12.58 -2.96
C PHE A 83 15.02 -12.07 -2.75
N LYS A 84 16.04 -12.76 -3.30
CA LYS A 84 17.44 -12.34 -3.25
C LYS A 84 17.63 -10.99 -3.93
N ARG A 85 16.99 -10.80 -5.09
CA ARG A 85 17.01 -9.53 -5.82
C ARG A 85 16.50 -8.39 -4.96
N VAL A 86 15.34 -8.54 -4.32
CA VAL A 86 14.74 -7.46 -3.53
C VAL A 86 15.39 -7.24 -2.16
N THR A 87 16.07 -8.23 -1.59
CA THR A 87 16.74 -8.08 -0.29
C THR A 87 18.18 -7.58 -0.41
N SER A 88 18.84 -7.86 -1.54
CA SER A 88 20.19 -7.41 -1.83
C SER A 88 20.29 -5.88 -1.95
N LEU A 89 21.42 -5.31 -1.52
CA LEU A 89 21.66 -3.87 -1.59
C LEU A 89 21.68 -3.35 -3.05
N THR A 90 22.21 -4.16 -3.97
CA THR A 90 22.45 -3.78 -5.38
C THR A 90 21.34 -4.22 -6.32
N GLY A 91 20.36 -5.01 -5.85
CA GLY A 91 19.30 -5.54 -6.71
C GLY A 91 19.78 -6.62 -7.69
N SER A 92 20.96 -7.19 -7.47
CA SER A 92 21.62 -8.09 -8.43
C SER A 92 21.25 -9.56 -8.28
N GLY A 93 20.50 -9.93 -7.23
CA GLY A 93 20.12 -11.33 -6.94
C GLY A 93 21.28 -12.24 -6.48
N GLY A 94 22.53 -11.82 -6.68
CA GLY A 94 23.71 -12.57 -6.23
C GLY A 94 23.99 -12.43 -4.73
N GLY A 95 24.52 -13.50 -4.12
CA GLY A 95 24.92 -13.54 -2.71
C GLY A 95 24.17 -14.58 -1.88
N LEU A 96 24.63 -14.80 -0.65
CA LEU A 96 23.94 -15.67 0.30
C LEU A 96 22.84 -14.88 1.01
N ILE A 97 21.67 -15.51 1.23
CA ILE A 97 20.51 -14.92 1.91
C ILE A 97 20.91 -14.36 3.27
N LYS A 98 21.78 -15.05 4.03
CA LYS A 98 22.25 -14.64 5.36
C LYS A 98 22.97 -13.27 5.38
N ASP A 99 23.53 -12.86 4.25
CA ASP A 99 24.24 -11.60 4.11
C ASP A 99 23.26 -10.45 3.87
N HIS A 100 22.10 -10.75 3.30
CA HIS A 100 21.09 -9.76 2.90
C HIS A 100 19.84 -9.75 3.75
N PHE A 101 19.59 -10.83 4.51
CA PHE A 101 18.39 -11.01 5.28
C PHE A 101 18.67 -11.74 6.59
N ARG A 102 18.19 -11.18 7.71
CA ARG A 102 18.24 -11.84 9.02
C ARG A 102 16.94 -11.65 9.77
N ILE A 103 16.58 -12.64 10.56
CA ILE A 103 15.40 -12.63 11.40
C ILE A 103 15.83 -12.80 12.85
N ASN A 104 15.26 -12.00 13.74
CA ASN A 104 15.32 -12.16 15.18
C ASN A 104 13.91 -12.00 15.77
N LEU A 105 13.14 -13.09 15.73
CA LEU A 105 11.74 -13.10 16.18
C LEU A 105 11.60 -12.86 17.67
N SER A 106 12.60 -13.23 18.48
CA SER A 106 12.59 -12.99 19.94
C SER A 106 12.39 -11.50 20.30
N LYS A 107 12.82 -10.59 19.41
CA LYS A 107 12.64 -9.15 19.59
C LYS A 107 11.18 -8.70 19.49
N LEU A 108 10.30 -9.47 18.84
CA LEU A 108 8.86 -9.17 18.86
C LEU A 108 8.34 -9.13 20.29
N ASN A 109 8.80 -10.06 21.13
CA ASN A 109 8.41 -10.12 22.53
C ASN A 109 9.01 -8.95 23.33
N ASP A 110 10.30 -8.65 23.12
CA ASP A 110 10.96 -7.47 23.73
C ASP A 110 10.27 -6.15 23.37
N LEU A 111 9.82 -6.01 22.13
CA LEU A 111 9.03 -4.86 21.70
C LEU A 111 7.68 -4.83 22.40
N ALA A 112 6.97 -5.96 22.44
CA ALA A 112 5.63 -6.04 22.99
C ALA A 112 5.56 -5.75 24.51
N TYR A 113 6.63 -6.04 25.26
CA TYR A 113 6.74 -5.65 26.67
C TYR A 113 6.86 -4.12 26.89
N ARG A 114 7.20 -3.34 25.86
CA ARG A 114 7.23 -1.88 25.97
C ARG A 114 5.82 -1.31 26.15
N ASN A 115 5.74 -0.10 26.72
CA ASN A 115 4.47 0.60 26.85
C ASN A 115 4.07 1.30 25.54
N TRP A 116 3.37 0.58 24.67
CA TRP A 116 2.88 1.08 23.38
C TRP A 116 1.80 2.17 23.52
N GLU A 117 1.14 2.27 24.68
CA GLU A 117 0.14 3.31 24.93
C GLU A 117 0.76 4.71 25.03
N LYS A 118 2.02 4.77 25.46
CA LYS A 118 2.79 6.02 25.56
C LYS A 118 3.68 6.27 24.35
N LYS A 119 4.17 5.22 23.70
CA LYS A 119 5.11 5.32 22.59
C LYS A 119 4.95 4.12 21.65
N ILE A 120 4.39 4.39 20.48
CA ILE A 120 4.24 3.38 19.41
C ILE A 120 5.65 2.94 18.96
N PRO A 121 5.86 1.63 18.67
CA PRO A 121 7.11 1.17 18.12
C PRO A 121 7.42 1.86 16.79
N LYS A 122 8.70 2.19 16.61
CA LYS A 122 9.18 2.84 15.39
C LYS A 122 9.38 1.84 14.27
N PHE A 123 9.43 2.31 13.04
CA PHE A 123 9.84 1.48 11.90
C PHE A 123 11.20 0.81 12.16
N SER A 124 12.14 1.54 12.76
CA SER A 124 13.47 1.04 13.13
C SER A 124 13.45 -0.06 14.20
N ASP A 125 12.37 -0.18 14.97
CA ASP A 125 12.20 -1.26 15.95
C ASP A 125 11.90 -2.60 15.26
N PHE A 126 11.24 -2.57 14.09
CA PHE A 126 10.94 -3.75 13.28
C PHE A 126 12.01 -4.01 12.22
N PHE A 127 12.49 -2.99 11.52
CA PHE A 127 13.44 -3.09 10.41
C PHE A 127 14.75 -2.39 10.73
N GLY A 128 15.89 -3.08 10.59
CA GLY A 128 17.18 -2.60 11.05
C GLY A 128 18.19 -3.70 11.34
N ARG A 129 19.47 -3.32 11.42
CA ARG A 129 20.57 -4.28 11.67
C ARG A 129 20.40 -5.07 12.98
N ASN A 130 19.81 -4.42 13.98
CA ASN A 130 19.55 -4.98 15.30
C ASN A 130 18.05 -4.97 15.63
N SER A 131 17.15 -5.17 14.67
CA SER A 131 15.70 -5.23 14.89
C SER A 131 15.15 -6.65 14.69
N VAL A 132 13.83 -6.80 14.55
CA VAL A 132 13.15 -8.06 14.24
C VAL A 132 13.57 -8.61 12.88
N LEU A 133 13.64 -7.75 11.85
CA LEU A 133 14.03 -8.09 10.50
C LEU A 133 15.16 -7.17 10.04
N PHE A 134 16.25 -7.76 9.56
CA PHE A 134 17.27 -7.06 8.81
C PHE A 134 17.09 -7.38 7.33
N ILE A 135 16.99 -6.34 6.50
CA ILE A 135 17.03 -6.44 5.04
C ILE A 135 18.10 -5.46 4.56
N SER A 136 19.12 -5.95 3.86
CA SER A 136 20.26 -5.14 3.43
C SER A 136 19.85 -3.94 2.57
N LYS A 137 18.88 -4.11 1.67
CA LYS A 137 18.33 -3.01 0.87
C LYS A 137 17.71 -1.88 1.71
N LEU A 138 17.20 -2.19 2.90
CA LEU A 138 16.62 -1.21 3.82
C LEU A 138 17.67 -0.59 4.76
N ASN A 139 18.94 -0.99 4.69
CA ASN A 139 19.96 -0.43 5.56
C ASN A 139 20.15 1.07 5.26
N GLY A 140 19.85 1.92 6.24
CA GLY A 140 19.85 3.37 6.11
C GLY A 140 18.49 3.96 5.73
N PHE A 141 17.51 3.15 5.28
CA PHE A 141 16.12 3.59 5.06
C PHE A 141 15.42 3.94 6.37
N GLU A 142 15.82 3.35 7.50
CA GLU A 142 15.21 3.59 8.81
C GLU A 142 15.27 5.07 9.20
N SER A 143 16.39 5.72 8.87
CA SER A 143 16.61 7.14 9.14
C SER A 143 15.86 8.08 8.19
N LYS A 144 15.57 7.61 6.97
CA LYS A 144 14.94 8.40 5.89
C LYS A 144 13.43 8.19 5.85
N PHE A 145 13.02 7.03 5.37
CA PHE A 145 11.64 6.60 5.22
C PHE A 145 11.02 6.25 6.57
N GLY A 146 11.76 5.54 7.44
CA GLY A 146 11.27 5.12 8.75
C GLY A 146 10.85 6.30 9.63
N LYS A 147 11.65 7.37 9.67
CA LYS A 147 11.34 8.58 10.45
C LYS A 147 10.03 9.25 9.99
N LEU A 148 9.79 9.33 8.67
CA LEU A 148 8.54 9.91 8.15
C LEU A 148 7.34 9.04 8.50
N LEU A 149 7.46 7.71 8.32
CA LEU A 149 6.40 6.78 8.70
C LEU A 149 6.06 6.90 10.18
N ASP A 150 7.07 6.98 11.06
CA ASP A 150 6.86 7.16 12.50
C ASP A 150 6.00 8.39 12.79
N ILE A 151 6.34 9.54 12.18
CA ILE A 151 5.59 10.80 12.33
C ILE A 151 4.15 10.64 11.85
N TRP A 152 3.96 9.98 10.71
CA TRP A 152 2.65 9.76 10.11
C TRP A 152 1.77 8.81 10.95
N ILE A 153 2.34 7.73 11.48
CA ILE A 153 1.64 6.81 12.38
C ILE A 153 1.23 7.55 13.66
N GLU A 154 2.13 8.32 14.25
CA GLU A 154 1.86 9.08 15.47
C GLU A 154 0.75 10.12 15.26
N LYS A 155 0.79 10.85 14.13
CA LYS A 155 -0.28 11.79 13.75
C LYS A 155 -1.63 11.10 13.61
N GLU A 156 -1.67 9.95 12.95
CA GLU A 156 -2.93 9.22 12.72
C GLU A 156 -3.50 8.61 14.01
N VAL A 157 -2.65 8.03 14.87
CA VAL A 157 -3.12 7.54 16.18
C VAL A 157 -3.63 8.68 17.05
N ASN A 158 -2.91 9.81 17.11
CA ASN A 158 -3.38 10.98 17.84
C ASN A 158 -4.71 11.54 17.30
N ARG A 159 -4.92 11.48 15.99
CA ARG A 159 -6.22 11.83 15.36
C ARG A 159 -7.34 10.93 15.86
N GLU A 160 -7.15 9.62 15.77
CA GLU A 160 -8.14 8.61 16.16
C GLU A 160 -8.49 8.67 17.66
N LEU A 161 -7.52 9.03 18.49
CA LEU A 161 -7.72 9.22 19.93
C LEU A 161 -8.52 10.49 20.23
N LYS A 162 -8.32 11.55 19.44
CA LYS A 162 -9.07 12.81 19.55
C LYS A 162 -10.39 12.81 18.78
N ASN A 163 -10.71 11.72 18.07
CA ASN A 163 -11.88 11.60 17.18
C ASN A 163 -12.02 12.75 16.17
N LEU A 164 -10.90 13.30 15.69
CA LEU A 164 -10.92 14.35 14.67
C LEU A 164 -11.31 13.78 13.30
N ASP A 165 -12.08 14.55 12.53
CA ASP A 165 -12.42 14.18 11.15
C ASP A 165 -11.10 14.08 10.35
N PRO A 166 -10.88 13.01 9.56
CA PRO A 166 -9.71 12.93 8.70
C PRO A 166 -9.46 14.18 7.83
N ARG A 167 -10.53 14.88 7.42
CA ARG A 167 -10.49 16.13 6.65
C ARG A 167 -9.99 17.33 7.46
N GLU A 168 -10.07 17.28 8.78
CA GLU A 168 -9.53 18.33 9.67
C GLU A 168 -8.00 18.23 9.81
N ILE A 169 -7.41 17.07 9.48
CA ILE A 169 -5.97 17.00 9.25
C ILE A 169 -5.73 17.48 7.83
N ASN A 170 -5.55 18.79 7.68
CA ASN A 170 -5.32 19.47 6.41
C ASN A 170 -4.09 18.98 5.61
N LYS A 171 -3.40 17.89 5.98
CA LYS A 171 -2.20 17.41 5.29
C LYS A 171 -2.24 15.91 5.04
N VAL A 172 -1.90 15.51 3.82
CA VAL A 172 -1.79 14.11 3.43
C VAL A 172 -0.84 13.35 4.34
N ASN A 173 -1.31 12.17 4.73
CA ASN A 173 -0.58 11.20 5.50
C ASN A 173 -0.63 9.87 4.75
N GLY A 174 0.54 9.32 4.39
CA GLY A 174 0.61 8.06 3.65
C GLY A 174 0.00 6.87 4.39
N ILE A 175 -0.01 6.87 5.74
CA ILE A 175 -0.66 5.82 6.54
C ILE A 175 -2.17 5.84 6.34
N GLN A 176 -2.75 7.03 6.24
CA GLN A 176 -4.17 7.18 5.97
C GLN A 176 -4.51 6.66 4.56
N ILE A 177 -3.67 6.95 3.56
CA ILE A 177 -3.82 6.39 2.21
C ILE A 177 -3.78 4.86 2.25
N ILE A 178 -2.79 4.27 2.93
CA ILE A 178 -2.70 2.81 3.11
C ILE A 178 -4.00 2.27 3.72
N LYS A 179 -4.48 2.86 4.82
CA LYS A 179 -5.73 2.43 5.45
C LYS A 179 -6.91 2.50 4.48
N THR A 180 -7.03 3.56 3.70
CA THR A 180 -8.07 3.70 2.67
C THR A 180 -7.99 2.56 1.64
N LEU A 181 -6.79 2.27 1.12
CA LEU A 181 -6.60 1.21 0.13
C LEU A 181 -6.98 -0.18 0.67
N PHE A 182 -6.74 -0.45 1.95
CA PHE A 182 -7.08 -1.72 2.59
C PHE A 182 -8.53 -1.82 3.08
N SER A 183 -9.17 -0.70 3.42
CA SER A 183 -10.55 -0.67 3.93
C SER A 183 -11.60 -0.82 2.82
N GLY A 184 -11.26 -0.45 1.58
CA GLY A 184 -12.24 -0.40 0.48
C GLY A 184 -13.26 0.73 0.64
N LYS A 185 -12.97 1.72 1.48
CA LYS A 185 -13.79 2.94 1.62
C LYS A 185 -13.30 4.02 0.67
N LYS A 186 -14.18 4.98 0.34
CA LYS A 186 -13.81 6.17 -0.43
C LYS A 186 -12.65 6.90 0.27
N TYR A 187 -11.72 7.43 -0.51
CA TYR A 187 -10.74 8.38 -0.05
C TYR A 187 -11.46 9.68 0.36
N TRP A 188 -10.78 10.61 1.05
CA TRP A 188 -11.42 11.88 1.44
C TRP A 188 -11.77 12.79 0.25
N GLY A 189 -11.60 12.32 -0.97
CA GLY A 189 -12.20 12.89 -2.14
C GLY A 189 -13.73 12.84 -2.09
N GLU A 190 -14.36 13.71 -2.87
CA GLU A 190 -15.81 13.75 -3.01
C GLU A 190 -16.35 12.53 -3.81
N GLY A 191 -15.45 11.76 -4.44
CA GLY A 191 -15.75 10.55 -5.18
C GLY A 191 -16.38 10.81 -6.55
N CYS A 192 -16.61 9.72 -7.29
CA CYS A 192 -17.14 9.80 -8.65
C CYS A 192 -18.53 10.41 -8.75
N GLU A 193 -19.30 10.49 -7.66
CA GLU A 193 -20.59 11.20 -7.65
C GLU A 193 -20.43 12.72 -7.81
N SER A 194 -19.36 13.30 -7.25
CA SER A 194 -19.07 14.73 -7.37
C SER A 194 -18.25 15.06 -8.61
N TYR A 195 -17.20 14.26 -8.89
CA TYR A 195 -16.29 14.51 -10.01
C TYR A 195 -16.99 14.52 -11.37
N LYS A 196 -18.15 13.85 -11.44
CA LYS A 196 -19.03 13.84 -12.61
C LYS A 196 -19.77 15.13 -12.85
N ASN A 197 -19.78 16.12 -11.97
CA ASN A 197 -20.60 17.31 -12.13
C ASN A 197 -19.80 18.56 -12.52
N ASP A 198 -18.50 18.56 -12.27
CA ASP A 198 -17.59 19.66 -12.63
C ASP A 198 -16.77 19.32 -13.88
N GLU A 199 -16.62 20.27 -14.80
CA GLU A 199 -15.96 20.04 -16.10
C GLU A 199 -14.45 19.79 -15.95
N ASN A 200 -13.77 20.52 -15.07
CA ASN A 200 -12.34 20.34 -14.82
C ASN A 200 -12.10 18.98 -14.13
N GLU A 201 -12.95 18.62 -13.17
CA GLU A 201 -12.85 17.34 -12.47
C GLU A 201 -13.15 16.14 -13.36
N ARG A 202 -14.11 16.26 -14.30
CA ARG A 202 -14.37 15.22 -15.31
C ARG A 202 -13.13 14.92 -16.14
N GLN A 203 -12.37 15.94 -16.53
CA GLN A 203 -11.14 15.76 -17.31
C GLN A 203 -10.03 15.09 -16.50
N ILE A 204 -9.93 15.40 -15.20
CA ILE A 204 -8.90 14.82 -14.33
C ILE A 204 -9.26 13.41 -13.87
N PHE A 205 -10.54 13.14 -13.60
CA PHE A 205 -11.05 11.86 -13.09
C PHE A 205 -11.94 11.17 -14.12
N SER A 206 -11.52 11.14 -15.39
CA SER A 206 -12.30 10.52 -16.46
C SER A 206 -12.60 9.04 -16.23
N GLU A 207 -11.83 8.34 -15.39
CA GLU A 207 -12.11 6.97 -14.94
C GLU A 207 -13.54 6.83 -14.39
N CYS A 208 -14.06 7.87 -13.74
CA CYS A 208 -15.40 7.87 -13.18
C CYS A 208 -16.51 7.80 -14.25
N ILE A 209 -16.23 8.24 -15.47
CA ILE A 209 -17.22 8.35 -16.57
C ILE A 209 -16.93 7.43 -17.75
N THR A 210 -15.73 6.88 -17.84
CA THR A 210 -15.32 5.95 -18.89
C THR A 210 -15.67 4.51 -18.55
N GLN A 211 -15.91 3.70 -19.56
CA GLN A 211 -16.17 2.27 -19.41
C GLN A 211 -14.91 1.47 -19.79
N SER A 212 -14.71 0.36 -19.08
CA SER A 212 -13.69 -0.62 -19.46
C SER A 212 -14.04 -1.22 -20.82
N LYS A 213 -13.04 -1.35 -21.70
CA LYS A 213 -13.17 -2.11 -22.96
C LYS A 213 -12.91 -3.61 -22.77
N LYS A 214 -12.53 -4.05 -21.56
CA LYS A 214 -12.22 -5.45 -21.27
C LYS A 214 -13.50 -6.26 -21.16
N THR A 215 -13.67 -7.25 -22.03
CA THR A 215 -14.79 -8.20 -21.96
C THR A 215 -14.37 -9.46 -21.23
N PHE A 216 -14.99 -9.75 -20.08
CA PHE A 216 -14.74 -11.00 -19.34
C PHE A 216 -15.44 -12.24 -19.94
N ARG A 217 -16.20 -12.07 -21.03
CA ARG A 217 -16.97 -13.14 -21.68
C ARG A 217 -16.11 -14.23 -22.34
N GLU A 218 -14.84 -13.94 -22.59
CA GLU A 218 -13.89 -14.90 -23.20
C GLU A 218 -13.27 -15.84 -22.17
N TYR A 219 -13.42 -15.58 -20.87
CA TYR A 219 -12.95 -16.48 -19.84
C TYR A 219 -13.87 -17.71 -19.74
N PRO A 220 -13.31 -18.90 -19.41
CA PRO A 220 -14.13 -20.09 -19.21
C PRO A 220 -15.10 -19.86 -18.05
N SER A 221 -16.40 -20.03 -18.31
CA SER A 221 -17.45 -19.94 -17.28
C SER A 221 -17.94 -21.34 -16.92
N PHE A 222 -18.10 -21.61 -15.63
CA PHE A 222 -18.82 -22.79 -15.14
C PHE A 222 -20.30 -22.47 -14.92
N GLU A 223 -21.15 -23.51 -14.93
CA GLU A 223 -22.58 -23.37 -14.65
C GLU A 223 -22.79 -22.76 -13.25
N GLY A 224 -23.47 -21.63 -13.19
CA GLY A 224 -23.71 -20.87 -11.95
C GLY A 224 -22.76 -19.69 -11.72
N GLU A 225 -21.77 -19.46 -12.58
CA GLU A 225 -20.89 -18.29 -12.52
C GLU A 225 -21.43 -17.12 -13.35
N ASN A 226 -21.34 -15.91 -12.82
CA ASN A 226 -21.67 -14.68 -13.51
C ASN A 226 -20.47 -13.72 -13.52
N TYR A 227 -20.17 -13.14 -14.68
CA TYR A 227 -19.19 -12.06 -14.76
C TYR A 227 -19.84 -10.74 -14.39
N LEU A 228 -19.23 -10.05 -13.43
CA LEU A 228 -19.63 -8.72 -12.99
C LEU A 228 -18.61 -7.71 -13.50
N THR A 229 -19.09 -6.64 -14.12
CA THR A 229 -18.26 -5.47 -14.41
C THR A 229 -18.27 -4.57 -13.18
N PRO A 230 -17.13 -4.35 -12.51
CA PRO A 230 -17.10 -3.48 -11.34
C PRO A 230 -17.34 -2.01 -11.72
N GLU A 231 -18.08 -1.29 -10.89
CA GLU A 231 -18.30 0.16 -11.04
C GLU A 231 -17.20 0.94 -10.32
N ILE A 232 -16.75 2.07 -10.88
CA ILE A 232 -15.80 2.95 -10.20
C ILE A 232 -16.57 3.99 -9.39
N ILE A 233 -16.28 4.05 -8.09
CA ILE A 233 -16.92 5.00 -7.17
C ILE A 233 -15.96 6.06 -6.61
N ASP A 234 -14.64 5.88 -6.77
CA ASP A 234 -13.62 6.84 -6.38
C ASP A 234 -12.26 6.57 -7.06
N VAL A 235 -11.38 7.57 -7.09
CA VAL A 235 -10.08 7.51 -7.80
C VAL A 235 -9.01 8.25 -7.00
N ILE A 236 -7.85 7.61 -6.83
CA ILE A 236 -6.63 8.23 -6.32
C ILE A 236 -5.59 8.23 -7.44
N LYS A 237 -4.93 9.37 -7.68
CA LYS A 237 -3.89 9.54 -8.69
C LYS A 237 -2.64 10.16 -8.11
N GLY A 238 -1.48 9.82 -8.67
CA GLY A 238 -0.27 10.59 -8.45
C GLY A 238 -0.27 11.90 -9.25
N GLY A 239 0.36 12.92 -8.71
CA GLY A 239 0.74 14.17 -9.37
C GLY A 239 1.94 14.81 -8.67
N TYR A 240 2.55 15.82 -9.28
CA TYR A 240 3.64 16.59 -8.65
C TYR A 240 3.85 17.94 -9.35
N ILE A 241 4.65 18.80 -8.74
CA ILE A 241 5.12 20.07 -9.34
C ILE A 241 6.49 19.81 -9.97
N GLY A 242 6.55 19.78 -11.30
CA GLY A 242 7.77 19.61 -12.09
C GLY A 242 8.32 20.92 -12.63
N GLU A 243 9.43 20.85 -13.38
CA GLU A 243 10.02 22.01 -14.06
C GLU A 243 9.05 22.65 -15.07
N GLU A 244 8.20 21.82 -15.66
CA GLU A 244 7.22 22.19 -16.66
C GLU A 244 5.86 22.64 -16.08
N GLY A 245 5.74 22.65 -14.74
CA GLY A 245 4.51 22.97 -14.01
C GLY A 245 3.88 21.77 -13.31
N GLU A 246 2.63 21.94 -12.93
CA GLU A 246 1.82 20.97 -12.18
C GLU A 246 1.34 19.89 -13.14
N VAL A 247 1.62 18.63 -12.77
CA VAL A 247 1.26 17.49 -13.60
C VAL A 247 0.55 16.40 -12.79
N TYR A 248 -0.23 15.58 -13.47
CA TYR A 248 -0.97 14.46 -12.88
C TYR A 248 -1.00 13.26 -13.81
N SER A 249 -1.27 12.07 -13.25
CA SER A 249 -1.39 10.85 -14.03
C SER A 249 -2.69 10.87 -14.88
N PRO A 250 -2.61 10.83 -16.21
CA PRO A 250 -3.78 10.87 -17.06
C PRO A 250 -4.62 9.59 -16.98
N SER A 251 -5.92 9.71 -17.24
CA SER A 251 -6.82 8.57 -17.43
C SER A 251 -6.49 7.81 -18.71
N LYS A 252 -6.84 6.52 -18.84
CA LYS A 252 -6.61 5.78 -20.09
C LYS A 252 -7.49 6.29 -21.22
N TYR A 253 -8.70 6.70 -20.86
CA TYR A 253 -9.66 7.25 -21.79
C TYR A 253 -10.18 8.59 -21.29
N VAL A 254 -10.61 9.41 -22.25
CA VAL A 254 -11.32 10.67 -22.03
C VAL A 254 -12.63 10.65 -22.82
N ILE A 255 -13.60 11.44 -22.36
CA ILE A 255 -14.85 11.67 -23.09
C ILE A 255 -14.74 12.98 -23.86
N MET A 256 -14.85 12.90 -25.19
CA MET A 256 -14.92 14.08 -26.06
C MET A 256 -16.20 13.98 -26.89
N LEU A 257 -17.01 15.05 -26.89
CA LEU A 257 -18.28 15.12 -27.63
C LEU A 257 -19.23 13.94 -27.36
N GLY A 258 -19.19 13.37 -26.15
CA GLY A 258 -20.03 12.24 -25.74
C GLY A 258 -19.49 10.86 -26.09
N GLU A 259 -18.33 10.77 -26.74
CA GLU A 259 -17.68 9.51 -27.11
C GLU A 259 -16.35 9.29 -26.36
N GLN A 260 -16.00 8.02 -26.16
CA GLN A 260 -14.80 7.62 -25.42
C GLN A 260 -13.60 7.40 -26.35
N TYR A 261 -12.52 8.17 -26.12
CA TYR A 261 -11.28 8.12 -26.89
C TYR A 261 -10.09 7.74 -26.00
N PRO A 262 -9.08 7.02 -26.52
CA PRO A 262 -7.80 6.86 -25.84
C PRO A 262 -7.15 8.23 -25.56
N GLU A 263 -6.61 8.40 -24.36
CA GLU A 263 -5.86 9.60 -23.98
C GLU A 263 -4.44 9.57 -24.60
N GLU A 264 -4.08 10.64 -25.29
CA GLU A 264 -2.79 10.77 -25.99
C GLU A 264 -1.62 10.70 -24.99
N PHE A 265 -1.80 11.30 -23.82
CA PHE A 265 -0.77 11.36 -22.78
C PHE A 265 -0.75 10.14 -21.86
N TYR A 266 -1.50 9.07 -22.11
CA TYR A 266 -1.66 7.96 -21.16
C TYR A 266 -0.34 7.42 -20.59
N GLY A 267 0.71 7.34 -21.41
CA GLY A 267 2.05 6.86 -21.01
C GLY A 267 2.95 7.91 -20.33
N ALA A 268 2.51 9.15 -20.19
CA ALA A 268 3.29 10.28 -19.70
C ALA A 268 2.49 11.11 -18.67
N TRP A 269 3.15 12.07 -18.04
CA TRP A 269 2.50 13.00 -17.14
C TRP A 269 1.70 14.04 -17.95
N LYS A 270 0.44 14.26 -17.57
CA LYS A 270 -0.41 15.30 -18.20
C LYS A 270 -0.25 16.61 -17.44
N ARG A 271 0.02 17.69 -18.17
CA ARG A 271 0.14 19.04 -17.60
C ARG A 271 -1.25 19.60 -17.28
N ALA A 272 -1.35 20.26 -16.13
CA ALA A 272 -2.53 21.02 -15.76
C ALA A 272 -2.60 22.36 -16.50
N GLU A 273 -3.79 22.72 -16.95
CA GLU A 273 -4.05 23.94 -17.72
C GLU A 273 -5.17 24.76 -17.07
N GLY A 274 -5.19 26.08 -17.35
CA GLY A 274 -6.21 26.99 -16.83
C GLY A 274 -6.32 26.97 -15.30
N ASP A 275 -7.55 26.98 -14.79
CA ASP A 275 -7.85 27.01 -13.35
C ASP A 275 -7.36 25.76 -12.61
N THR A 276 -7.28 24.62 -13.30
CA THR A 276 -6.76 23.36 -12.73
C THR A 276 -5.34 23.53 -12.20
N LYS A 277 -4.53 24.34 -12.89
CA LYS A 277 -3.14 24.60 -12.53
C LYS A 277 -3.04 25.19 -11.11
N GLU A 278 -3.77 26.28 -10.87
CA GLU A 278 -3.74 27.00 -9.59
C GLU A 278 -4.31 26.15 -8.45
N ILE A 279 -5.37 25.40 -8.73
CA ILE A 279 -6.03 24.50 -7.77
C ILE A 279 -5.09 23.37 -7.35
N LEU A 280 -4.40 22.73 -8.29
CA LEU A 280 -3.43 21.68 -7.99
C LEU A 280 -2.22 22.25 -7.23
N TYR A 281 -1.67 23.37 -7.66
CA TYR A 281 -0.54 24.02 -6.99
C TYR A 281 -0.84 24.27 -5.51
N ARG A 282 -1.97 24.92 -5.21
CA ARG A 282 -2.39 25.21 -3.83
C ARG A 282 -2.65 23.93 -3.03
N GLY A 283 -3.37 22.96 -3.61
CA GLY A 283 -3.62 21.70 -2.93
C GLY A 283 -2.32 20.95 -2.60
N PHE A 284 -1.36 20.93 -3.51
CA PHE A 284 -0.07 20.29 -3.31
C PHE A 284 0.79 21.00 -2.27
N GLU A 285 0.87 22.33 -2.28
CA GLU A 285 1.65 23.08 -1.29
C GLU A 285 1.01 23.05 0.11
N ASP A 286 -0.30 23.26 0.22
CA ASP A 286 -0.97 23.42 1.50
C ASP A 286 -1.26 22.07 2.16
N ASN A 287 -1.78 21.14 1.35
CA ASN A 287 -2.34 19.89 1.82
C ASN A 287 -1.54 18.66 1.38
N GLY A 288 -0.67 18.77 0.37
CA GLY A 288 -0.01 17.60 -0.23
C GLY A 288 -0.95 16.76 -1.11
N SER A 289 -2.16 17.25 -1.37
CA SER A 289 -3.09 16.70 -2.34
C SER A 289 -4.15 17.73 -2.72
N TRP A 290 -4.77 17.50 -3.85
CA TRP A 290 -6.05 18.09 -4.19
C TRP A 290 -7.04 16.98 -4.53
N LYS A 291 -8.11 16.85 -3.74
CA LYS A 291 -9.10 15.76 -3.86
C LYS A 291 -8.38 14.41 -3.96
N GLY A 292 -8.64 13.62 -5.00
CA GLY A 292 -7.98 12.33 -5.24
C GLY A 292 -6.57 12.41 -5.83
N VAL A 293 -6.06 13.60 -6.21
CA VAL A 293 -4.71 13.76 -6.75
C VAL A 293 -3.71 14.02 -5.63
N ILE A 294 -2.79 13.09 -5.41
CA ILE A 294 -1.79 13.12 -4.35
C ILE A 294 -0.48 13.68 -4.89
N ASP A 295 0.11 14.64 -4.18
CA ASP A 295 1.44 15.17 -4.49
C ASP A 295 2.52 14.15 -4.08
N ILE A 296 2.90 13.32 -5.04
CA ILE A 296 4.00 12.37 -4.88
C ILE A 296 5.38 13.06 -4.91
N GLY A 297 5.43 14.34 -5.31
CA GLY A 297 6.60 15.21 -5.25
C GLY A 297 6.83 15.82 -3.86
N CYS A 298 5.91 15.61 -2.91
CA CYS A 298 6.08 15.96 -1.50
C CYS A 298 6.42 17.44 -1.25
N SER A 299 5.77 18.34 -1.99
CA SER A 299 5.98 19.79 -1.97
C SER A 299 5.63 20.41 -0.60
N ASN A 300 4.58 19.90 0.06
CA ASN A 300 4.18 20.31 1.42
C ASN A 300 5.15 19.86 2.53
N VAL A 301 6.06 18.92 2.25
CA VAL A 301 7.01 18.41 3.27
C VAL A 301 8.16 19.40 3.44
N ARG A 302 7.97 20.37 4.33
CA ARG A 302 8.99 21.34 4.77
C ARG A 302 9.89 20.72 5.86
N SER A 303 11.19 21.03 5.85
CA SER A 303 12.14 20.55 6.86
C SER A 303 11.80 21.06 8.26
N PHE A 304 11.54 20.17 9.21
CA PHE A 304 11.12 20.53 10.56
C PHE A 304 12.23 20.42 11.63
N ASP A 305 13.50 20.25 11.26
CA ASP A 305 14.53 20.00 12.27
C ASP A 305 15.92 20.56 11.91
N TRP A 306 16.60 21.20 12.87
CA TRP A 306 17.96 21.74 12.69
C TRP A 306 19.01 20.66 12.38
N PHE A 307 18.78 19.41 12.81
CA PHE A 307 19.59 18.25 12.41
C PHE A 307 19.44 17.89 10.92
N SER A 308 18.31 18.22 10.30
CA SER A 308 18.10 18.01 8.86
C SER A 308 18.94 18.98 8.00
N SER A 309 19.32 20.14 8.56
CA SER A 309 20.17 21.14 7.89
C SER A 309 21.63 20.66 7.71
N PHE A 310 22.15 19.80 8.59
CA PHE A 310 23.49 19.24 8.43
C PHE A 310 23.55 18.18 7.31
N LEU A 311 22.50 17.37 7.19
CA LEU A 311 22.39 16.37 6.12
C LEU A 311 22.02 16.98 4.76
N GLN A 312 21.34 18.14 4.74
CA GLN A 312 21.05 18.90 3.50
C GLN A 312 22.32 19.24 2.70
N ILE A 313 23.46 19.42 3.37
CA ILE A 313 24.76 19.69 2.71
C ILE A 313 25.21 18.50 1.83
N VAL A 314 24.81 17.27 2.19
CA VAL A 314 25.19 16.04 1.46
C VAL A 314 24.08 15.57 0.52
N THR A 315 22.80 15.73 0.90
CA THR A 315 21.66 15.15 0.17
C THR A 315 20.83 16.13 -0.64
N LYS A 316 21.12 17.45 -0.61
CA LYS A 316 20.40 18.55 -1.29
C LYS A 316 18.91 18.72 -0.93
N HIS A 317 18.29 17.77 -0.23
CA HIS A 317 16.90 17.81 0.23
C HIS A 317 16.76 17.35 1.69
N PRO A 318 15.71 17.80 2.42
CA PRO A 318 15.39 17.31 3.75
C PRO A 318 15.15 15.79 3.77
N ILE A 319 15.57 15.13 4.84
CA ILE A 319 15.46 13.67 4.98
C ILE A 319 14.00 13.20 4.97
N GLU A 320 13.08 14.01 5.51
CA GLU A 320 11.64 13.78 5.47
C GLU A 320 11.08 13.84 4.05
N LYS A 321 11.60 14.73 3.19
CA LYS A 321 11.18 14.83 1.79
C LYS A 321 11.66 13.61 1.00
N ILE A 322 12.89 13.16 1.25
CA ILE A 322 13.43 11.92 0.68
C ILE A 322 12.60 10.72 1.12
N GLY A 323 12.27 10.61 2.41
CA GLY A 323 11.41 9.55 2.93
C GLY A 323 10.02 9.54 2.29
N CYS A 324 9.46 10.72 1.99
CA CYS A 324 8.16 10.87 1.34
C CYS A 324 8.20 10.40 -0.12
N TRP A 325 9.24 10.77 -0.87
CA TRP A 325 9.45 10.27 -2.23
C TRP A 325 9.58 8.76 -2.27
N GLU A 326 10.38 8.18 -1.36
CA GLU A 326 10.55 6.72 -1.28
C GLU A 326 9.21 6.02 -0.97
N PHE A 327 8.39 6.61 -0.09
CA PHE A 327 7.05 6.08 0.19
C PHE A 327 6.18 6.01 -1.05
N TYR A 328 6.06 7.12 -1.79
CA TYR A 328 5.21 7.12 -2.97
C TYR A 328 5.79 6.33 -4.14
N ASN A 329 7.11 6.20 -4.23
CA ASN A 329 7.75 5.30 -5.19
C ASN A 329 7.39 3.84 -4.92
N LEU A 330 7.34 3.43 -3.64
CA LEU A 330 6.86 2.10 -3.25
C LEU A 330 5.36 1.93 -3.51
N LEU A 331 4.55 2.95 -3.18
CA LEU A 331 3.10 2.86 -3.31
C LEU A 331 2.62 2.85 -4.77
N PHE A 332 3.14 3.76 -5.60
CA PHE A 332 2.67 3.99 -6.97
C PHE A 332 3.58 3.39 -8.05
N THR A 333 4.66 2.69 -7.67
CA THR A 333 5.72 2.17 -8.57
C THR A 333 6.43 3.28 -9.36
N LYS A 334 7.75 3.18 -9.49
CA LYS A 334 8.57 4.30 -9.98
C LYS A 334 8.32 4.63 -11.45
N ASP A 335 8.30 3.61 -12.31
CA ASP A 335 8.64 3.79 -13.73
C ASP A 335 7.45 3.90 -14.69
N ASN A 336 6.23 3.60 -14.25
CA ASN A 336 5.05 3.53 -15.13
C ASN A 336 3.97 4.52 -14.69
N VAL A 337 3.81 5.64 -15.40
CA VAL A 337 2.81 6.67 -15.09
C VAL A 337 1.38 6.10 -15.06
N PRO A 338 0.92 5.31 -16.04
CA PRO A 338 -0.35 4.57 -15.97
C PRO A 338 -0.67 3.86 -14.66
N GLU A 339 0.36 3.34 -13.98
CA GLU A 339 0.24 2.57 -12.74
C GLU A 339 0.11 3.44 -11.50
N LYS A 340 0.26 4.76 -11.64
CA LYS A 340 0.13 5.73 -10.55
C LYS A 340 -1.32 6.10 -10.25
N ARG A 341 -2.26 5.20 -10.52
CA ARG A 341 -3.71 5.40 -10.39
C ARG A 341 -4.35 4.20 -9.70
N PHE A 342 -5.02 4.46 -8.58
CA PHE A 342 -5.88 3.50 -7.91
C PHE A 342 -7.34 3.87 -8.15
N CYS A 343 -8.17 2.87 -8.42
CA CYS A 343 -9.60 2.99 -8.59
C CYS A 343 -10.30 2.20 -7.49
N LEU A 344 -11.31 2.80 -6.87
CA LEU A 344 -12.20 2.12 -5.95
C LEU A 344 -13.33 1.48 -6.74
N PHE A 345 -13.26 0.17 -6.84
CA PHE A 345 -14.25 -0.65 -7.52
C PHE A 345 -15.35 -1.06 -6.56
N LYS A 346 -16.58 -1.10 -7.05
CA LYS A 346 -17.75 -1.65 -6.38
C LYS A 346 -18.31 -2.78 -7.23
N LEU A 347 -18.43 -3.96 -6.62
CA LEU A 347 -19.03 -5.15 -7.20
C LEU A 347 -20.56 -5.08 -7.01
N PRO A 348 -21.34 -5.03 -8.10
CA PRO A 348 -22.79 -5.12 -8.02
C PRO A 348 -23.22 -6.44 -7.36
N GLU A 349 -24.32 -6.39 -6.59
CA GLU A 349 -25.01 -7.57 -6.03
C GLU A 349 -24.17 -8.52 -5.15
N THR A 350 -22.96 -8.10 -4.78
CA THR A 350 -22.01 -8.90 -4.01
C THR A 350 -22.06 -8.50 -2.53
N LYS A 351 -21.96 -9.47 -1.61
CA LYS A 351 -21.88 -9.21 -0.15
C LYS A 351 -20.50 -9.48 0.44
N SER A 352 -19.69 -10.27 -0.25
CA SER A 352 -18.35 -10.66 0.12
C SER A 352 -17.62 -11.19 -1.10
N PHE A 353 -16.30 -11.05 -1.14
CA PHE A 353 -15.45 -11.52 -2.22
C PHE A 353 -14.11 -12.01 -1.68
N ILE A 354 -13.43 -12.87 -2.45
CA ILE A 354 -12.02 -13.20 -2.20
C ILE A 354 -11.17 -12.17 -2.95
N LYS A 355 -10.26 -11.53 -2.23
CA LYS A 355 -9.27 -10.63 -2.83
C LYS A 355 -7.90 -11.28 -2.75
N GLU A 356 -7.22 -11.37 -3.88
CA GLU A 356 -5.80 -11.68 -3.91
C GLU A 356 -5.02 -10.37 -3.87
N ILE A 357 -4.14 -10.25 -2.87
CA ILE A 357 -3.31 -9.07 -2.68
C ILE A 357 -1.87 -9.50 -2.91
N ASN A 358 -1.20 -8.86 -3.87
CA ASN A 358 0.24 -8.91 -4.00
C ASN A 358 0.83 -7.81 -3.10
N PHE A 359 1.49 -8.20 -2.02
CA PHE A 359 2.19 -7.26 -1.15
C PHE A 359 3.63 -7.09 -1.63
N LEU A 360 3.99 -5.85 -1.99
CA LEU A 360 5.32 -5.49 -2.50
C LEU A 360 5.79 -6.34 -3.70
N ASP A 361 4.85 -6.90 -4.47
CA ASP A 361 5.09 -7.87 -5.55
C ASP A 361 5.76 -9.18 -5.12
N LEU A 362 5.87 -9.43 -3.81
CA LEU A 362 6.56 -10.59 -3.26
C LEU A 362 5.59 -11.68 -2.82
N ILE A 363 4.57 -11.32 -2.05
CA ILE A 363 3.72 -12.31 -1.39
C ILE A 363 2.27 -12.14 -1.84
N LYS A 364 1.68 -13.24 -2.32
CA LYS A 364 0.26 -13.31 -2.66
C LYS A 364 -0.52 -13.82 -1.47
N PHE A 365 -1.51 -13.04 -1.02
CA PHE A 365 -2.44 -13.47 0.01
C PHE A 365 -3.87 -13.41 -0.51
N SER A 366 -4.57 -14.54 -0.46
CA SER A 366 -6.00 -14.60 -0.72
C SER A 366 -6.74 -14.38 0.59
N THR A 367 -7.58 -13.34 0.64
CA THR A 367 -8.32 -12.96 1.84
C THR A 367 -9.80 -12.82 1.55
N TRP A 368 -10.63 -13.42 2.40
CA TRP A 368 -12.07 -13.18 2.38
C TRP A 368 -12.36 -11.78 2.89
N LYS A 369 -12.99 -10.96 2.04
CA LYS A 369 -13.43 -9.61 2.35
C LYS A 369 -14.96 -9.59 2.42
N LYS A 370 -15.48 -9.10 3.55
CA LYS A 370 -16.89 -8.70 3.68
C LYS A 370 -17.11 -7.38 2.94
N GLY A 371 -18.32 -7.11 2.48
CA GLY A 371 -18.64 -5.93 1.67
C GLY A 371 -18.42 -6.16 0.18
N ASN A 372 -18.50 -5.08 -0.60
CA ASN A 372 -18.52 -5.15 -2.06
C ASN A 372 -17.60 -4.17 -2.75
N SER A 373 -16.69 -3.51 -2.02
CA SER A 373 -15.78 -2.53 -2.60
C SER A 373 -14.31 -2.84 -2.31
N PHE A 374 -13.44 -2.49 -3.24
CA PHE A 374 -12.00 -2.67 -3.11
C PHE A 374 -11.22 -1.68 -3.96
N TRP A 375 -10.07 -1.24 -3.44
CA TRP A 375 -9.08 -0.53 -4.24
C TRP A 375 -8.20 -1.50 -5.03
N ALA A 376 -7.97 -1.19 -6.29
CA ALA A 376 -6.97 -1.81 -7.16
C ALA A 376 -6.40 -0.77 -8.12
N ARG A 377 -5.33 -1.10 -8.86
CA ARG A 377 -4.84 -0.20 -9.91
C ARG A 377 -5.88 -0.09 -11.01
N CYS A 378 -6.09 1.11 -11.54
CA CYS A 378 -7.09 1.31 -12.61
C CYS A 378 -6.75 0.47 -13.86
N SER A 379 -5.45 0.28 -14.12
CA SER A 379 -4.94 -0.54 -15.22
C SER A 379 -5.33 -2.02 -15.14
N THR A 380 -5.59 -2.58 -13.94
CA THR A 380 -6.02 -3.98 -13.75
C THR A 380 -7.29 -4.32 -14.53
N TYR A 381 -8.21 -3.34 -14.63
CA TYR A 381 -9.47 -3.46 -15.35
C TYR A 381 -9.49 -2.67 -16.66
N GLU A 382 -8.32 -2.25 -17.15
CA GLU A 382 -8.15 -1.50 -18.39
C GLU A 382 -8.92 -0.17 -18.46
N ILE A 383 -8.93 0.58 -17.36
CA ILE A 383 -9.58 1.89 -17.20
C ILE A 383 -8.55 3.02 -17.03
#